data_AF-A0A0X8XZG2-F1
#
_entry.id   AF-A0A0X8XZG2-F1
#
_cell.length_a   1.000
_cell.length_b   1.000
_cell.length_c   1.000
_cell.angle_alpha   90.00
_cell.angle_beta   90.00
_cell.angle_gamma   90.00
#
_symmetry.space_group_name_H-M   'P 1'
#
loop_
_entity.id
_entity.type
_entity.pdbx_description
1 polymer ?
#
loop_
_entity_poly.entity_id
_entity_poly.type
_entity_poly.pdbx_seq_one_letter_code
_entity_poly.pdbx_strand_id
1 'polypeptide(L)'
;MDEYIRRLKEGSLKLYALEKELPPGEAVRVRRAFIEGETGTALPAVGSFSIGIDRVVKANIENMIGTVQVPLGVAGPLKVNGEYAAGSCYLPLATTEGALVASVNRGCSLITRAGGADVRIMRDGMTRAPVFAARDVVHAREVTAWVEGHTPEIREVAESTTKHGEFLDVVTYVAGTSVFVRLEFDTKDAMGMNMVTIASQKVGELIERETGARLVALSGNMCTDKKPAAINLVRGRGKTVVAGVRLTDAMVADLLKTDAETLTAVNYRKNLVGSARAASFGFNAHAANVIAAIFIACGQDAAHVVEGSSAITTVDRVDGGVYVSVTLPSLPVGTVGGGTGVDTQRECLAMLGVAGGGDPPGAHAKAFAEIVAAGGVPRRRTLPPRRPRGPAPGPCAQGPRPGITRRAAGSGQEIAGATISCRRARRPRKFDIWALKSLSRPSRLRVRFQYREAIESHAKSAKSRRMCISSQPEPFLRALPRKHA
;
A
#
# COMPACT_ATOMS: atom_id res chain seq x y z
N MET A 1 23.58 -32.05 -0.04
CA MET A 1 23.06 -30.94 -0.88
C MET A 1 22.76 -31.42 -2.30
N ASP A 2 23.74 -31.99 -3.02
CA ASP A 2 23.56 -32.44 -4.40
C ASP A 2 22.46 -33.49 -4.61
N GLU A 3 22.29 -34.41 -3.66
CA GLU A 3 21.21 -35.40 -3.68
C GLU A 3 19.82 -34.74 -3.71
N TYR A 4 19.58 -33.76 -2.84
CA TYR A 4 18.32 -33.03 -2.79
C TYR A 4 18.09 -32.23 -4.07
N ILE A 5 19.14 -31.60 -4.62
CA ILE A 5 19.06 -30.89 -5.90
C ILE A 5 18.66 -31.86 -7.03
N ARG A 6 19.27 -33.05 -7.08
CA ARG A 6 18.92 -34.08 -8.06
C ARG A 6 17.46 -34.51 -7.92
N ARG A 7 16.99 -34.82 -6.70
CA ARG A 7 15.60 -35.20 -6.42
C ARG A 7 14.59 -34.10 -6.79
N LEU A 8 14.96 -32.83 -6.59
CA LEU A 8 14.16 -31.69 -7.05
C LEU A 8 14.06 -31.62 -8.58
N LYS A 9 15.18 -31.84 -9.30
CA LYS A 9 15.22 -31.87 -10.77
C LYS A 9 14.41 -33.02 -11.36
N GLU A 10 14.49 -34.20 -10.74
CA GLU A 10 13.70 -35.38 -11.12
C GLU A 10 12.22 -35.26 -10.72
N GLY A 11 11.88 -34.28 -9.88
CA GLY A 11 10.52 -34.02 -9.41
C GLY A 11 10.03 -34.98 -8.31
N SER A 12 10.89 -35.88 -7.83
CA SER A 12 10.63 -36.82 -6.73
C SER A 12 10.60 -36.14 -5.35
N LEU A 13 11.15 -34.93 -5.24
CA LEU A 13 10.97 -34.01 -4.12
C LEU A 13 10.40 -32.67 -4.63
N LYS A 14 9.53 -32.03 -3.83
CA LYS A 14 8.98 -30.69 -4.14
C LYS A 14 9.61 -29.62 -3.24
N LEU A 15 9.74 -28.39 -3.75
CA LEU A 15 10.38 -27.28 -3.01
C LEU A 15 9.78 -27.02 -1.63
N TYR A 16 8.45 -27.12 -1.50
CA TYR A 16 7.73 -26.87 -0.24
C TYR A 16 7.92 -27.99 0.79
N ALA A 17 8.45 -29.15 0.37
CA ALA A 17 8.61 -30.32 1.23
C ALA A 17 10.01 -30.42 1.85
N LEU A 18 10.94 -29.53 1.51
CA LEU A 18 12.32 -29.57 2.00
C LEU A 18 12.38 -29.49 3.53
N GLU A 19 11.53 -28.68 4.16
CA GLU A 19 11.45 -28.55 5.62
C GLU A 19 10.96 -29.83 6.32
N LYS A 20 10.48 -30.84 5.59
CA LYS A 20 10.14 -32.16 6.15
C LYS A 20 11.36 -33.07 6.31
N GLU A 21 12.42 -32.82 5.55
CA GLU A 21 13.61 -33.67 5.50
C GLU A 21 14.87 -32.94 6.00
N LEU A 22 14.85 -31.60 6.03
CA LEU A 22 16.00 -30.76 6.37
C LEU A 22 15.63 -29.71 7.43
N PRO A 23 16.58 -29.34 8.31
CA PRO A 23 16.45 -28.15 9.15
C PRO A 23 16.19 -26.89 8.29
N PRO A 24 15.41 -25.91 8.78
CA PRO A 24 15.02 -24.74 8.00
C PRO A 24 16.16 -24.01 7.28
N GLY A 25 17.30 -23.80 7.96
CA GLY A 25 18.46 -23.14 7.37
C GLY A 25 19.06 -23.91 6.19
N GLU A 26 19.09 -25.24 6.27
CA GLU A 26 19.56 -26.09 5.16
C GLU A 26 18.54 -26.15 4.03
N ALA A 27 17.24 -26.27 4.34
CA ALA A 27 16.17 -26.25 3.37
C ALA A 27 16.21 -24.97 2.51
N VAL A 28 16.39 -23.80 3.14
CA VAL A 28 16.54 -22.51 2.44
C VAL A 28 17.77 -22.50 1.53
N ARG A 29 18.91 -23.02 1.99
CA ARG A 29 20.15 -23.09 1.20
C ARG A 29 20.01 -24.02 0.00
N VAL A 30 19.45 -25.22 0.19
CA VAL A 30 19.20 -26.19 -0.89
C VAL A 30 18.22 -25.61 -1.90
N ARG A 31 17.14 -25.00 -1.44
CA ARG A 31 16.15 -24.35 -2.31
C ARG A 31 16.78 -23.24 -3.14
N ARG A 32 17.59 -22.36 -2.51
CA ARG A 32 18.31 -21.31 -3.22
C ARG A 32 19.27 -21.89 -4.26
N ALA A 33 20.11 -22.87 -3.90
CA ALA A 33 21.06 -23.49 -4.81
C ALA A 33 20.37 -24.16 -6.02
N PHE A 34 19.23 -24.80 -5.79
CA PHE A 34 18.40 -25.33 -6.88
C PHE A 34 17.94 -24.22 -7.83
N ILE A 35 17.38 -23.11 -7.30
CA ILE A 35 16.95 -21.97 -8.13
C ILE A 35 18.13 -21.33 -8.87
N GLU A 36 19.28 -21.14 -8.21
CA GLU A 36 20.50 -20.61 -8.85
C GLU A 36 20.93 -21.47 -10.04
N GLY A 37 20.82 -22.80 -9.92
CA GLY A 37 21.08 -23.76 -10.98
C GLY A 37 20.07 -23.69 -12.14
N GLU A 38 18.77 -23.59 -11.84
CA GLU A 38 17.71 -23.50 -12.85
C GLU A 38 17.76 -22.16 -13.61
N THR A 39 18.12 -21.06 -12.93
CA THR A 39 18.16 -19.72 -13.54
C THR A 39 19.55 -19.30 -14.02
N GLY A 40 20.59 -20.09 -13.76
CA GLY A 40 21.98 -19.76 -14.06
C GLY A 40 22.47 -18.46 -13.39
N THR A 41 21.89 -18.07 -12.26
CA THR A 41 22.13 -16.77 -11.61
C THR A 41 22.43 -16.97 -10.14
N ALA A 42 23.61 -16.53 -9.68
CA ALA A 42 23.98 -16.57 -8.27
C ALA A 42 23.21 -15.52 -7.45
N LEU A 43 22.80 -15.88 -6.23
CA LEU A 43 21.97 -15.07 -5.32
C LEU A 43 22.66 -14.81 -3.96
N PRO A 44 23.94 -14.37 -3.90
CA PRO A 44 24.67 -14.24 -2.65
C PRO A 44 24.09 -13.15 -1.72
N ALA A 45 23.59 -12.05 -2.27
CA ALA A 45 22.98 -10.96 -1.48
C ALA A 45 21.62 -11.37 -0.89
N VAL A 46 20.80 -12.09 -1.66
CA VAL A 46 19.53 -12.66 -1.18
C VAL A 46 19.79 -13.63 -0.04
N GLY A 47 20.86 -14.42 -0.16
CA GLY A 47 21.24 -15.40 0.85
C GLY A 47 21.95 -14.88 2.10
N SER A 48 22.28 -13.59 2.14
CA SER A 48 22.95 -12.94 3.27
C SER A 48 21.93 -12.14 4.08
N PHE A 49 21.56 -12.67 5.25
CA PHE A 49 20.57 -12.07 6.15
C PHE A 49 20.80 -12.51 7.60
N SER A 50 20.32 -11.72 8.56
CA SER A 50 20.49 -11.95 10.00
C SER A 50 19.21 -12.37 10.72
N ILE A 51 18.05 -12.38 10.04
CA ILE A 51 16.76 -12.70 10.66
C ILE A 51 16.66 -14.17 11.06
N GLY A 52 16.00 -14.45 12.18
CA GLY A 52 15.75 -15.81 12.65
C GLY A 52 14.87 -16.64 11.70
N ILE A 53 15.45 -17.68 11.10
CA ILE A 53 14.78 -18.50 10.08
C ILE A 53 13.61 -19.30 10.67
N ASP A 54 13.78 -19.88 11.85
CA ASP A 54 12.82 -20.84 12.42
C ASP A 54 11.41 -20.26 12.60
N ARG A 55 11.33 -18.97 12.94
CA ARG A 55 10.06 -18.26 13.05
C ARG A 55 9.49 -17.94 11.68
N VAL A 56 10.31 -17.40 10.80
CA VAL A 56 9.91 -16.81 9.51
C VAL A 56 9.33 -17.87 8.58
N VAL A 57 9.95 -19.06 8.49
CA VAL A 57 9.46 -20.15 7.64
C VAL A 57 8.16 -20.79 8.14
N LYS A 58 7.80 -20.56 9.42
CA LYS A 58 6.57 -21.12 10.01
C LYS A 58 5.39 -20.16 9.92
N ALA A 59 5.64 -18.86 9.97
CA ALA A 59 4.59 -17.87 10.22
C ALA A 59 4.55 -16.70 9.22
N ASN A 60 5.57 -16.54 8.37
CA ASN A 60 5.71 -15.33 7.55
C ASN A 60 5.90 -15.60 6.05
N ILE A 61 6.48 -16.73 5.66
CA ILE A 61 6.74 -17.04 4.25
C ILE A 61 6.90 -18.54 4.00
N GLU A 62 6.48 -18.99 2.83
CA GLU A 62 6.73 -20.33 2.30
C GLU A 62 7.84 -20.31 1.23
N ASN A 63 8.48 -21.46 0.97
CA ASN A 63 9.50 -21.58 -0.07
C ASN A 63 10.65 -20.54 0.03
N MET A 64 11.06 -20.19 1.25
CA MET A 64 12.10 -19.18 1.49
C MET A 64 13.43 -19.55 0.81
N ILE A 65 14.02 -18.59 0.08
CA ILE A 65 15.38 -18.68 -0.51
C ILE A 65 16.37 -17.67 0.10
N GLY A 66 15.86 -16.74 0.92
CA GLY A 66 16.61 -15.67 1.55
C GLY A 66 15.74 -14.45 1.80
N THR A 67 16.31 -13.24 1.71
CA THR A 67 15.58 -11.99 1.98
C THR A 67 15.90 -10.90 0.95
N VAL A 68 14.99 -9.94 0.82
CA VAL A 68 15.26 -8.66 0.15
C VAL A 68 15.64 -7.64 1.23
N GLN A 69 16.72 -6.90 1.00
CA GLN A 69 17.16 -5.83 1.89
C GLN A 69 16.64 -4.49 1.37
N VAL A 70 15.76 -3.84 2.12
CA VAL A 70 15.23 -2.51 1.81
C VAL A 70 15.97 -1.47 2.65
N PRO A 71 16.50 -0.38 2.08
CA PRO A 71 17.17 0.65 2.86
C PRO A 71 16.24 1.24 3.92
N LEU A 72 16.71 1.28 5.16
CA LEU A 72 15.99 1.85 6.30
C LEU A 72 16.59 3.21 6.65
N GLY A 73 15.75 4.25 6.61
CA GLY A 73 16.08 5.60 7.06
C GLY A 73 15.28 5.99 8.30
N VAL A 74 15.64 7.14 8.88
CA VAL A 74 14.97 7.70 10.05
C VAL A 74 14.58 9.17 9.82
N ALA A 75 13.40 9.56 10.29
CA ALA A 75 12.92 10.95 10.24
C ALA A 75 12.41 11.41 11.61
N GLY A 76 12.92 12.53 12.14
CA GLY A 76 12.51 13.04 13.44
C GLY A 76 13.45 14.09 14.03
N PRO A 77 13.20 14.53 15.28
CA PRO A 77 12.10 14.08 16.13
C PRO A 77 10.74 14.60 15.63
N LEU A 78 9.71 13.76 15.73
CA LEU A 78 8.30 14.11 15.53
C LEU A 78 7.61 14.16 16.90
N LYS A 79 7.13 15.34 17.28
CA LYS A 79 6.33 15.51 18.49
C LYS A 79 4.85 15.21 18.23
N VAL A 80 4.28 14.30 19.01
CA VAL A 80 2.89 13.84 18.93
C VAL A 80 2.18 14.16 20.25
N ASN A 81 0.96 14.69 20.14
CA ASN A 81 0.05 15.00 21.24
C ASN A 81 -1.23 14.15 21.07
N GLY A 82 -1.07 12.84 21.13
CA GLY A 82 -2.15 11.86 21.03
C GLY A 82 -2.73 11.47 22.39
N GLU A 83 -3.74 10.60 22.38
CA GLU A 83 -4.29 9.99 23.59
C GLU A 83 -3.45 8.78 24.04
N TYR A 84 -2.74 8.13 23.11
CA TYR A 84 -1.94 6.92 23.35
C TYR A 84 -0.45 7.12 23.06
N ALA A 85 -0.10 8.07 22.19
CA ALA A 85 1.27 8.48 21.89
C ALA A 85 1.51 9.94 22.30
N ALA A 86 2.39 10.16 23.27
CA ALA A 86 2.77 11.49 23.74
C ALA A 86 4.29 11.70 23.72
N GLY A 87 4.71 12.86 23.25
CA GLY A 87 6.12 13.25 23.22
C GLY A 87 6.79 13.07 21.85
N SER A 88 8.11 12.95 21.85
CA SER A 88 8.92 12.93 20.62
C SER A 88 9.33 11.51 20.24
N CYS A 89 9.15 11.15 18.98
CA CYS A 89 9.62 9.87 18.42
C CYS A 89 10.42 10.07 17.12
N TYR A 90 11.13 9.02 16.69
CA TYR A 90 11.84 8.96 15.42
C TYR A 90 11.18 7.93 14.51
N LEU A 91 10.71 8.36 13.34
CA LEU A 91 9.99 7.50 12.40
C LEU A 91 10.97 6.62 11.60
N PRO A 92 10.89 5.27 11.70
CA PRO A 92 11.57 4.37 10.78
C PRO A 92 10.86 4.36 9.41
N LEU A 93 11.62 4.47 8.33
CA LEU A 93 11.11 4.51 6.97
C LEU A 93 11.93 3.61 6.05
N ALA A 94 11.37 2.46 5.66
CA ALA A 94 12.02 1.53 4.73
C ALA A 94 11.61 1.87 3.29
N THR A 95 12.54 2.36 2.47
CA THR A 95 12.22 2.82 1.12
C THR A 95 13.43 2.82 0.19
N THR A 96 13.16 2.67 -1.11
CA THR A 96 14.12 2.90 -2.19
C THR A 96 13.88 4.24 -2.90
N GLU A 97 12.82 4.99 -2.55
CA GLU A 97 12.54 6.29 -3.16
C GLU A 97 13.45 7.39 -2.59
N GLY A 98 14.29 7.95 -3.47
CA GLY A 98 15.15 9.08 -3.13
C GLY A 98 14.35 10.29 -2.63
N ALA A 99 14.90 10.97 -1.62
CA ALA A 99 14.34 12.18 -0.99
C ALA A 99 13.05 11.99 -0.16
N LEU A 100 12.45 10.79 -0.10
CA LEU A 100 11.27 10.54 0.75
C LEU A 100 11.58 10.82 2.22
N VAL A 101 12.57 10.14 2.79
CA VAL A 101 12.99 10.28 4.20
C VAL A 101 13.34 11.72 4.53
N ALA A 102 14.12 12.40 3.68
CA ALA A 102 14.49 13.80 3.89
C ALA A 102 13.27 14.75 3.85
N SER A 103 12.27 14.45 3.00
CA SER A 103 11.03 15.22 2.95
C SER A 103 10.19 15.01 4.20
N VAL A 104 10.07 13.78 4.69
CA VAL A 104 9.41 13.48 5.97
C VAL A 104 10.15 14.17 7.11
N ASN A 105 11.47 14.05 7.20
CA ASN A 105 12.27 14.68 8.26
C ASN A 105 12.03 16.20 8.39
N ARG A 106 11.96 16.92 7.27
CA ARG A 106 11.64 18.37 7.29
C ARG A 106 10.25 18.68 7.83
N GLY A 107 9.25 17.87 7.50
CA GLY A 107 7.92 18.03 8.09
C GLY A 107 7.88 17.68 9.57
N CYS A 108 8.68 16.70 10.05
CA CYS A 108 8.76 16.40 11.48
C CYS A 108 9.34 17.59 12.24
N SER A 109 10.39 18.20 11.70
CA SER A 109 10.95 19.44 12.26
C SER A 109 9.93 20.59 12.30
N LEU A 110 9.12 20.77 11.26
CA LEU A 110 8.04 21.76 11.23
C LEU A 110 6.99 21.49 12.31
N ILE A 111 6.46 20.27 12.37
CA ILE A 111 5.42 19.86 13.33
C ILE A 111 5.93 20.02 14.76
N THR A 112 7.15 19.56 15.04
CA THR A 112 7.77 19.68 16.36
C THR A 112 7.98 21.15 16.76
N ARG A 113 8.43 22.01 15.82
CA ARG A 113 8.58 23.46 16.06
C ARG A 113 7.23 24.15 16.28
N ALA A 114 6.16 23.63 15.68
CA ALA A 114 4.79 24.10 15.89
C ALA A 114 4.17 23.66 17.23
N GLY A 115 4.89 22.89 18.05
CA GLY A 115 4.42 22.41 19.35
C GLY A 115 3.95 20.96 19.36
N GLY A 116 3.96 20.28 18.21
CA GLY A 116 3.48 18.91 18.01
C GLY A 116 2.23 18.83 17.14
N ALA A 117 1.91 17.63 16.67
CA ALA A 117 0.64 17.35 16.03
C ALA A 117 -0.35 16.79 17.06
N ASP A 118 -1.56 17.36 17.11
CA ASP A 118 -2.66 16.81 17.89
C ASP A 118 -3.32 15.68 17.10
N VAL A 119 -3.52 14.52 17.73
CA VAL A 119 -4.00 13.32 17.04
C VAL A 119 -5.11 12.64 17.83
N ARG A 120 -6.20 12.24 17.18
CA ARG A 120 -7.31 11.51 17.81
C ARG A 120 -7.75 10.32 16.96
N ILE A 121 -8.11 9.24 17.62
CA ILE A 121 -8.71 8.06 17.00
C ILE A 121 -10.23 8.21 17.07
N MET A 122 -10.89 8.30 15.92
CA MET A 122 -12.34 8.46 15.84
C MET A 122 -13.09 7.12 15.81
N ARG A 123 -12.44 6.06 15.35
CA ARG A 123 -13.00 4.70 15.26
C ARG A 123 -11.88 3.67 15.30
N ASP A 124 -12.14 2.52 15.91
CA ASP A 124 -11.24 1.37 15.94
C ASP A 124 -12.05 0.09 15.74
N GLY A 125 -11.98 -0.50 14.55
CA GLY A 125 -12.68 -1.73 14.26
C GLY A 125 -12.22 -2.39 12.96
N MET A 126 -11.71 -3.62 13.06
CA MET A 126 -11.37 -4.44 11.90
C MET A 126 -12.61 -5.17 11.38
N THR A 127 -12.71 -5.32 10.06
CA THR A 127 -13.92 -5.86 9.45
C THR A 127 -13.68 -7.09 8.59
N ARG A 128 -14.68 -7.96 8.59
CA ARG A 128 -14.85 -9.10 7.69
C ARG A 128 -16.31 -9.15 7.24
N ALA A 129 -16.54 -9.52 5.98
CA ALA A 129 -17.89 -9.50 5.41
C ALA A 129 -18.17 -10.79 4.64
N PRO A 130 -18.74 -11.83 5.28
CA PRO A 130 -19.25 -12.99 4.58
C PRO A 130 -20.39 -12.64 3.62
N VAL A 131 -20.55 -13.44 2.57
CA VAL A 131 -21.65 -13.33 1.62
C VAL A 131 -22.45 -14.63 1.57
N PHE A 132 -23.77 -14.49 1.64
CA PHE A 132 -24.73 -15.58 1.63
C PHE A 132 -25.60 -15.52 0.38
N ALA A 133 -25.99 -16.69 -0.12
CA ALA A 133 -26.96 -16.84 -1.18
C ALA A 133 -28.32 -17.22 -0.58
N ALA A 134 -29.28 -16.30 -0.67
CA ALA A 134 -30.68 -16.54 -0.39
C ALA A 134 -31.38 -17.23 -1.57
N ARG A 135 -32.60 -17.73 -1.34
CA ARG A 135 -33.41 -18.44 -2.34
C ARG A 135 -34.09 -17.46 -3.31
N ASP A 136 -34.54 -16.34 -2.75
CA ASP A 136 -35.18 -15.23 -3.44
C ASP A 136 -35.00 -13.95 -2.60
N VAL A 137 -35.58 -12.84 -3.05
CA VAL A 137 -35.46 -11.53 -2.38
C VAL A 137 -36.21 -11.49 -1.04
N VAL A 138 -37.28 -12.27 -0.88
CA VAL A 138 -38.03 -12.35 0.39
C VAL A 138 -37.15 -13.02 1.43
N HIS A 139 -36.55 -14.17 1.09
CA HIS A 139 -35.59 -14.85 1.94
C HIS A 139 -34.37 -13.97 2.24
N ALA A 140 -33.87 -13.19 1.28
CA ALA A 140 -32.78 -12.25 1.54
C ALA A 140 -33.16 -11.21 2.63
N ARG A 141 -34.41 -10.70 2.60
CA ARG A 141 -34.90 -9.80 3.64
C ARG A 141 -35.02 -10.50 4.98
N GLU A 142 -35.54 -11.73 5.02
CA GLU A 142 -35.62 -12.55 6.23
C GLU A 142 -34.24 -12.73 6.88
N VAL A 143 -33.20 -13.03 6.08
CA VAL A 143 -31.81 -13.14 6.58
C VAL A 143 -31.36 -11.82 7.19
N THR A 144 -31.59 -10.68 6.53
CA THR A 144 -31.19 -9.38 7.10
C THR A 144 -31.93 -9.05 8.40
N ALA A 145 -33.24 -9.31 8.45
CA ALA A 145 -34.05 -9.08 9.65
C ALA A 145 -33.62 -10.01 10.79
N TRP A 146 -33.25 -11.25 10.48
CA TRP A 146 -32.71 -12.18 11.46
C TRP A 146 -31.39 -11.66 12.05
N VAL A 147 -30.43 -11.25 11.20
CA VAL A 147 -29.15 -10.68 11.67
C VAL A 147 -29.35 -9.45 12.55
N GLU A 148 -30.25 -8.53 12.14
CA GLU A 148 -30.58 -7.34 12.92
C GLU A 148 -31.19 -7.71 14.29
N GLY A 149 -32.10 -8.68 14.32
CA GLY A 149 -32.79 -9.11 15.54
C GLY A 149 -31.97 -9.96 16.50
N HIS A 150 -30.91 -10.63 16.04
CA HIS A 150 -30.13 -11.62 16.80
C HIS A 150 -28.67 -11.18 17.04
N THR A 151 -28.43 -9.86 17.04
CA THR A 151 -27.10 -9.29 17.32
C THR A 151 -26.47 -9.79 18.64
N PRO A 152 -27.20 -9.98 19.76
CA PRO A 152 -26.64 -10.55 20.98
C PRO A 152 -26.10 -11.98 20.80
N GLU A 153 -26.81 -12.83 20.06
CA GLU A 153 -26.38 -14.21 19.78
C GLU A 153 -25.17 -14.24 18.84
N ILE A 154 -25.16 -13.35 17.84
CA ILE A 154 -24.01 -13.17 16.95
C ILE A 154 -22.77 -12.75 17.77
N ARG A 155 -22.93 -11.81 18.71
CA ARG A 155 -21.86 -11.37 19.60
C ARG A 155 -21.29 -12.54 20.40
N GLU A 156 -22.14 -13.32 21.07
CA GLU A 156 -21.73 -14.47 21.88
C GLU A 156 -20.91 -15.47 21.06
N VAL A 157 -21.41 -15.86 19.89
CA VAL A 157 -20.73 -16.82 19.01
C VAL A 157 -19.42 -16.26 18.45
N ALA A 158 -19.38 -14.98 18.12
CA ALA A 158 -18.16 -14.39 17.58
C ALA A 158 -17.06 -14.30 18.65
N GLU A 159 -17.42 -13.85 19.86
CA GLU A 159 -16.50 -13.67 20.99
C GLU A 159 -16.03 -15.03 21.56
N SER A 160 -16.80 -16.11 21.41
CA SER A 160 -16.38 -17.46 21.83
C SER A 160 -15.13 -17.98 21.08
N THR A 161 -14.76 -17.35 19.97
CA THR A 161 -13.61 -17.77 19.14
C THR A 161 -12.30 -17.07 19.52
N THR A 162 -12.34 -16.11 20.44
CA THR A 162 -11.20 -15.24 20.73
C THR A 162 -11.09 -14.92 22.21
N LYS A 163 -9.86 -14.74 22.70
CA LYS A 163 -9.61 -14.34 24.10
C LYS A 163 -9.52 -12.83 24.29
N HIS A 164 -9.31 -12.10 23.20
CA HIS A 164 -9.00 -10.66 23.24
C HIS A 164 -9.88 -9.82 22.31
N GLY A 165 -10.47 -10.46 21.29
CA GLY A 165 -11.33 -9.77 20.34
C GLY A 165 -12.71 -9.51 20.94
N GLU A 166 -13.30 -8.40 20.53
CA GLU A 166 -14.62 -7.98 20.97
C GLU A 166 -15.46 -7.66 19.74
N PHE A 167 -16.69 -8.15 19.68
CA PHE A 167 -17.59 -7.83 18.58
C PHE A 167 -18.11 -6.40 18.77
N LEU A 168 -18.10 -5.58 17.73
CA LEU A 168 -18.53 -4.18 17.85
C LEU A 168 -19.87 -3.96 17.17
N ASP A 169 -19.99 -4.37 15.92
CA ASP A 169 -21.12 -4.01 15.07
C ASP A 169 -21.34 -5.04 13.94
N VAL A 170 -22.56 -5.09 13.42
CA VAL A 170 -22.92 -5.83 12.22
C VAL A 170 -23.84 -5.01 11.34
N VAL A 171 -23.50 -4.93 10.06
CA VAL A 171 -24.34 -4.26 9.06
C VAL A 171 -24.56 -5.18 7.87
N THR A 172 -25.80 -5.29 7.42
CA THR A 172 -26.14 -6.08 6.23
C THR A 172 -26.31 -5.22 4.98
N TYR A 173 -25.98 -5.79 3.82
CA TYR A 173 -26.19 -5.19 2.51
C TYR A 173 -26.76 -6.26 1.57
N VAL A 174 -27.76 -5.91 0.76
CA VAL A 174 -28.41 -6.86 -0.16
C VAL A 174 -28.24 -6.43 -1.60
N ALA A 175 -27.90 -7.39 -2.47
CA ALA A 175 -27.91 -7.23 -3.92
C ALA A 175 -28.53 -8.49 -4.57
N GLY A 176 -29.78 -8.38 -5.02
CA GLY A 176 -30.55 -9.53 -5.49
C GLY A 176 -30.71 -10.56 -4.37
N THR A 177 -30.25 -11.80 -4.61
CA THR A 177 -30.23 -12.87 -3.59
C THR A 177 -28.92 -12.94 -2.81
N SER A 178 -27.98 -12.01 -3.01
CA SER A 178 -26.75 -11.93 -2.23
C SER A 178 -26.97 -11.08 -0.98
N VAL A 179 -26.68 -11.63 0.20
CA VAL A 179 -26.66 -10.90 1.46
C VAL A 179 -25.23 -10.82 1.97
N PHE A 180 -24.69 -9.62 2.11
CA PHE A 180 -23.37 -9.37 2.67
C PHE A 180 -23.54 -8.95 4.12
N VAL A 181 -22.87 -9.64 5.04
CA VAL A 181 -22.95 -9.37 6.49
C VAL A 181 -21.61 -8.82 6.95
N ARG A 182 -21.46 -7.49 7.05
CA ARG A 182 -20.22 -6.84 7.45
C ARG A 182 -20.13 -6.78 8.96
N LEU A 183 -19.27 -7.64 9.52
CA LEU A 183 -18.97 -7.75 10.94
C LEU A 183 -17.76 -6.88 11.28
N GLU A 184 -17.79 -6.23 12.43
CA GLU A 184 -16.74 -5.37 12.95
C GLU A 184 -16.29 -5.80 14.34
N PHE A 185 -14.99 -5.72 14.59
CA PHE A 185 -14.36 -6.22 15.81
C PHE A 185 -13.27 -5.29 16.31
N ASP A 186 -13.17 -5.12 17.63
CA ASP A 186 -11.94 -4.65 18.26
C ASP A 186 -10.94 -5.82 18.31
N THR A 187 -9.76 -5.60 17.76
CA THR A 187 -8.70 -6.60 17.64
C THR A 187 -7.52 -6.32 18.56
N LYS A 188 -7.68 -5.34 19.46
CA LYS A 188 -6.69 -4.83 20.40
C LYS A 188 -5.40 -4.47 19.64
N ASP A 189 -4.26 -5.06 20.00
CA ASP A 189 -2.97 -4.74 19.39
C ASP A 189 -2.69 -5.48 18.08
N ALA A 190 -3.48 -6.49 17.74
CA ALA A 190 -3.35 -7.18 16.47
C ALA A 190 -4.05 -6.36 15.38
N MET A 191 -3.54 -6.42 14.15
CA MET A 191 -4.31 -5.95 12.99
C MET A 191 -5.57 -6.83 12.80
N GLY A 192 -5.49 -8.11 13.19
CA GLY A 192 -6.65 -8.92 13.56
C GLY A 192 -7.30 -9.76 12.45
N MET A 193 -6.77 -9.76 11.22
CA MET A 193 -7.40 -10.45 10.08
C MET A 193 -7.69 -11.93 10.28
N ASN A 194 -6.78 -12.68 10.91
CA ASN A 194 -7.01 -14.10 11.17
C ASN A 194 -8.12 -14.29 12.21
N MET A 195 -8.08 -13.50 13.29
CA MET A 195 -9.08 -13.55 14.35
C MET A 195 -10.49 -13.25 13.81
N VAL A 196 -10.66 -12.13 13.10
CA VAL A 196 -11.97 -11.75 12.55
C VAL A 196 -12.46 -12.76 11.50
N THR A 197 -11.56 -13.47 10.81
CA THR A 197 -11.94 -14.51 9.85
C THR A 197 -12.49 -15.74 10.55
N ILE A 198 -11.85 -16.20 11.63
CA ILE A 198 -12.33 -17.34 12.43
C ILE A 198 -13.67 -16.99 13.09
N ALA A 199 -13.77 -15.81 13.71
CA ALA A 199 -15.02 -15.33 14.30
C ALA A 199 -16.16 -15.26 13.27
N SER A 200 -15.89 -14.69 12.09
CA SER A 200 -16.87 -14.58 11.01
C SER A 200 -17.27 -15.93 10.42
N GLN A 201 -16.41 -16.94 10.47
CA GLN A 201 -16.78 -18.29 10.07
C GLN A 201 -17.82 -18.87 11.02
N LYS A 202 -17.62 -18.75 12.33
CA LYS A 202 -18.59 -19.23 13.33
C LYS A 202 -19.92 -18.49 13.27
N VAL A 203 -19.87 -17.15 13.11
CA VAL A 203 -21.08 -16.36 12.84
C VAL A 203 -21.75 -16.78 11.53
N GLY A 204 -20.97 -17.13 10.51
CA GLY A 204 -21.50 -17.61 9.24
C GLY A 204 -22.21 -18.96 9.35
N GLU A 205 -21.64 -19.91 10.09
CA GLU A 205 -22.26 -21.21 10.41
C GLU A 205 -23.57 -21.04 11.21
N LEU A 206 -23.62 -20.06 12.12
CA LEU A 206 -24.83 -19.68 12.85
C LEU A 206 -25.92 -19.16 11.89
N ILE A 207 -25.60 -18.14 11.08
CA ILE A 207 -26.57 -17.54 10.14
C ILE A 207 -27.09 -18.59 9.15
N GLU A 208 -26.21 -19.44 8.61
CA GLU A 208 -26.60 -20.50 7.66
C GLU A 208 -27.58 -21.50 8.30
N ARG A 209 -27.33 -21.89 9.55
CA ARG A 209 -28.20 -22.83 10.28
C ARG A 209 -29.58 -22.24 10.58
N GLU A 210 -29.64 -21.00 11.06
CA GLU A 210 -30.90 -20.39 11.54
C GLU A 210 -31.77 -19.85 10.40
N THR A 211 -31.16 -19.46 9.28
CA THR A 211 -31.89 -18.86 8.15
C THR A 211 -32.05 -19.81 6.96
N GLY A 212 -31.18 -20.80 6.82
CA GLY A 212 -31.11 -21.64 5.63
C GLY A 212 -30.48 -20.96 4.41
N ALA A 213 -29.91 -19.76 4.56
CA ALA A 213 -29.13 -19.10 3.52
C ALA A 213 -27.73 -19.72 3.41
N ARG A 214 -27.29 -20.02 2.19
CA ARG A 214 -26.02 -20.73 1.97
C ARG A 214 -24.84 -19.76 2.07
N LEU A 215 -23.88 -20.03 2.93
CA LEU A 215 -22.63 -19.27 3.00
C LEU A 215 -21.80 -19.53 1.73
N VAL A 216 -21.58 -18.49 0.91
CA VAL A 216 -20.85 -18.60 -0.35
C VAL A 216 -19.35 -18.38 -0.14
N ALA A 217 -19.00 -17.36 0.64
CA ALA A 217 -17.62 -17.05 0.97
C ALA A 217 -17.53 -16.22 2.27
N LEU A 218 -16.49 -16.44 3.06
CA LEU A 218 -16.19 -15.63 4.26
C LEU A 218 -15.82 -14.18 3.91
N SER A 219 -15.36 -13.92 2.68
CA SER A 219 -15.00 -12.59 2.21
C SER A 219 -15.71 -12.29 0.89
N GLY A 220 -16.91 -11.71 0.98
CA GLY A 220 -17.70 -11.20 -0.15
C GLY A 220 -17.25 -9.84 -0.67
N ASN A 221 -15.99 -9.44 -0.43
CA ASN A 221 -15.41 -8.13 -0.80
C ASN A 221 -16.09 -6.88 -0.22
N MET A 222 -17.07 -7.02 0.69
CA MET A 222 -17.71 -5.92 1.44
C MET A 222 -17.00 -5.58 2.77
N CYS A 223 -15.80 -6.11 3.00
CA CYS A 223 -15.00 -5.75 4.18
C CYS A 223 -14.55 -4.28 4.17
N THR A 224 -13.81 -3.75 3.18
CA THR A 224 -13.14 -4.37 2.02
C THR A 224 -11.64 -4.47 2.27
N ASP A 225 -11.04 -5.63 2.04
CA ASP A 225 -9.62 -5.88 2.35
C ASP A 225 -8.72 -5.82 1.11
N LYS A 226 -7.71 -4.96 1.09
CA LYS A 226 -6.68 -4.79 0.05
C LYS A 226 -7.21 -4.36 -1.32
N LYS A 227 -8.38 -3.71 -1.35
CA LYS A 227 -8.98 -3.13 -2.57
C LYS A 227 -9.51 -1.73 -2.26
N PRO A 228 -9.41 -0.77 -3.20
CA PRO A 228 -9.98 0.55 -3.02
C PRO A 228 -11.51 0.44 -2.95
N ALA A 229 -12.12 0.92 -1.86
CA ALA A 229 -13.56 0.81 -1.66
C ALA A 229 -14.11 1.99 -0.86
N ALA A 230 -15.16 2.63 -1.38
CA ALA A 230 -15.82 3.76 -0.72
C ALA A 230 -16.34 3.42 0.68
N ILE A 231 -16.75 2.17 0.92
CA ILE A 231 -17.23 1.73 2.24
C ILE A 231 -16.16 1.91 3.34
N ASN A 232 -14.89 1.70 3.02
CA ASN A 232 -13.79 1.92 3.96
C ASN A 232 -13.58 3.42 4.25
N LEU A 233 -13.85 4.30 3.29
CA LEU A 233 -13.80 5.74 3.50
C LEU A 233 -14.96 6.25 4.36
N VAL A 234 -16.16 5.72 4.14
CA VAL A 234 -17.39 6.21 4.78
C VAL A 234 -17.61 5.59 6.16
N ARG A 235 -17.39 4.28 6.31
CA ARG A 235 -17.61 3.55 7.56
C ARG A 235 -16.34 3.37 8.39
N GLY A 236 -15.16 3.53 7.78
CA GLY A 236 -13.89 3.17 8.40
C GLY A 236 -13.58 1.68 8.30
N ARG A 237 -12.30 1.36 8.52
CA ARG A 237 -11.77 -0.01 8.65
C ARG A 237 -10.40 0.01 9.33
N GLY A 238 -10.23 -0.78 10.39
CA GLY A 238 -9.08 -0.62 11.29
C GLY A 238 -9.23 0.67 12.08
N LYS A 239 -8.18 1.50 12.11
CA LYS A 239 -8.20 2.78 12.81
C LYS A 239 -8.66 3.90 11.88
N THR A 240 -9.63 4.70 12.31
CA THR A 240 -9.88 6.03 11.74
C THR A 240 -9.15 7.06 12.58
N VAL A 241 -8.15 7.72 12.01
CA VAL A 241 -7.26 8.64 12.76
C VAL A 241 -7.23 10.00 12.10
N VAL A 242 -7.33 11.06 12.90
CA VAL A 242 -7.20 12.45 12.46
C VAL A 242 -6.02 13.08 13.16
N ALA A 243 -5.10 13.66 12.40
CA ALA A 243 -3.96 14.42 12.91
C ALA A 243 -4.00 15.85 12.37
N GLY A 244 -3.73 16.84 13.23
CA GLY A 244 -3.76 18.25 12.88
C GLY A 244 -2.63 19.05 13.52
N VAL A 245 -2.24 20.14 12.84
CA VAL A 245 -1.23 21.08 13.34
C VAL A 245 -1.55 22.50 12.89
N ARG A 246 -1.39 23.45 13.81
CA ARG A 246 -1.46 24.88 13.50
C ARG A 246 -0.08 25.40 13.12
N LEU A 247 0.03 26.07 11.98
CA LEU A 247 1.26 26.66 11.49
C LEU A 247 1.09 28.17 11.35
N THR A 248 2.01 28.94 11.91
CA THR A 248 2.02 30.40 11.73
C THR A 248 2.55 30.79 10.34
N ASP A 249 2.19 31.97 9.85
CA ASP A 249 2.69 32.48 8.57
C ASP A 249 4.22 32.52 8.53
N ALA A 250 4.87 32.87 9.66
CA ALA A 250 6.32 32.85 9.79
C ALA A 250 6.91 31.44 9.61
N MET A 251 6.27 30.40 10.18
CA MET A 251 6.70 29.02 10.00
C MET A 251 6.50 28.54 8.57
N VAL A 252 5.39 28.91 7.93
CA VAL A 252 5.12 28.57 6.52
C VAL A 252 6.16 29.22 5.60
N ALA A 253 6.44 30.51 5.81
CA ALA A 253 7.45 31.26 5.05
C ALA A 253 8.87 30.69 5.25
N ASP A 254 9.25 30.41 6.50
CA ASP A 254 10.59 29.94 6.81
C ASP A 254 10.82 28.47 6.44
N LEU A 255 9.91 27.55 6.77
CA LEU A 255 10.22 26.12 6.61
C LEU A 255 9.68 25.54 5.30
N LEU A 256 8.52 26.03 4.82
CA LEU A 256 7.92 25.56 3.56
C LEU A 256 8.33 26.43 2.36
N LYS A 257 8.89 27.62 2.62
CA LYS A 257 9.34 28.59 1.60
C LYS A 257 8.18 28.95 0.64
N THR A 258 7.03 29.27 1.23
CA THR A 258 5.77 29.66 0.59
C THR A 258 4.95 30.50 1.56
N ASP A 259 3.79 31.01 1.14
CA ASP A 259 2.79 31.62 2.01
C ASP A 259 1.56 30.70 2.23
N ALA A 260 0.73 31.06 3.22
CA ALA A 260 -0.47 30.33 3.61
C ALA A 260 -1.57 30.31 2.53
N GLU A 261 -1.72 31.39 1.76
CA GLU A 261 -2.71 31.48 0.68
C GLU A 261 -2.38 30.46 -0.42
N THR A 262 -1.13 30.42 -0.85
CA THR A 262 -0.61 29.47 -1.83
C THR A 262 -0.77 28.03 -1.34
N LEU A 263 -0.45 27.76 -0.07
CA LEU A 263 -0.60 26.42 0.51
C LEU A 263 -2.07 25.95 0.49
N THR A 264 -2.99 26.84 0.90
CA THR A 264 -4.44 26.59 0.88
C THR A 264 -4.94 26.37 -0.55
N ALA A 265 -4.52 27.24 -1.48
CA ALA A 265 -4.86 27.18 -2.88
C ALA A 265 -4.41 25.88 -3.56
N VAL A 266 -3.20 25.39 -3.23
CA VAL A 266 -2.68 24.11 -3.72
C VAL A 266 -3.48 22.95 -3.14
N ASN A 267 -3.79 22.95 -1.84
CA ASN A 267 -4.60 21.89 -1.24
C ASN A 267 -5.96 21.80 -1.93
N TYR A 268 -6.67 22.93 -2.02
CA TYR A 268 -7.99 22.98 -2.64
C TYR A 268 -7.97 22.50 -4.09
N ARG A 269 -7.09 23.06 -4.94
CA ARG A 269 -7.10 22.74 -6.37
C ARG A 269 -6.53 21.34 -6.66
N LYS A 270 -5.52 20.88 -5.91
CA LYS A 270 -4.82 19.61 -6.17
C LYS A 270 -5.44 18.43 -5.42
N ASN A 271 -5.55 18.53 -4.10
CA ASN A 271 -6.02 17.43 -3.26
C ASN A 271 -7.54 17.28 -3.29
N LEU A 272 -8.29 18.37 -3.45
CA LEU A 272 -9.75 18.33 -3.48
C LEU A 272 -10.30 18.32 -4.91
N VAL A 273 -10.25 19.44 -5.63
CA VAL A 273 -10.84 19.56 -6.99
C VAL A 273 -10.23 18.57 -7.97
N GLY A 274 -8.90 18.41 -7.96
CA GLY A 274 -8.19 17.45 -8.80
C GLY A 274 -8.61 16.00 -8.54
N SER A 275 -8.60 15.58 -7.27
CA SER A 275 -9.01 14.22 -6.88
C SER A 275 -10.49 13.96 -7.15
N ALA A 276 -11.37 14.94 -6.90
CA ALA A 276 -12.79 14.86 -7.21
C ALA A 276 -13.02 14.65 -8.71
N ARG A 277 -12.33 15.43 -9.57
CA ARG A 277 -12.41 15.27 -11.03
C ARG A 277 -11.94 13.89 -11.49
N ALA A 278 -10.99 13.30 -10.78
CA ALA A 278 -10.45 11.97 -11.07
C ALA A 278 -11.28 10.81 -10.47
N ALA A 279 -12.37 11.10 -9.75
CA ALA A 279 -13.09 10.11 -8.93
C ALA A 279 -12.16 9.30 -8.02
N SER A 280 -11.12 9.96 -7.50
CA SER A 280 -10.13 9.35 -6.61
C SER A 280 -10.67 9.26 -5.19
N PHE A 281 -10.32 8.18 -4.49
CA PHE A 281 -10.51 8.06 -3.04
C PHE A 281 -9.34 8.63 -2.22
N GLY A 282 -8.25 9.03 -2.87
CA GLY A 282 -7.13 9.73 -2.26
C GLY A 282 -7.23 11.24 -2.43
N PHE A 283 -7.72 11.96 -1.43
CA PHE A 283 -7.76 13.42 -1.37
C PHE A 283 -6.51 13.98 -0.68
N ASN A 284 -5.35 13.49 -1.10
CA ASN A 284 -4.05 13.80 -0.50
C ASN A 284 -2.95 13.88 -1.56
N ALA A 285 -1.73 14.20 -1.13
CA ALA A 285 -0.60 14.33 -2.06
C ALA A 285 0.20 13.05 -2.25
N HIS A 286 0.62 12.39 -1.16
CA HIS A 286 1.52 11.25 -1.20
C HIS A 286 1.46 10.40 0.08
N ALA A 287 0.28 10.28 0.71
CA ALA A 287 0.12 9.49 1.93
C ALA A 287 0.65 8.06 1.73
N ALA A 288 0.40 7.46 0.56
CA ALA A 288 0.87 6.12 0.20
C ALA A 288 2.40 5.94 0.37
N ASN A 289 3.22 6.95 0.04
CA ASN A 289 4.67 6.82 0.16
C ASN A 289 5.10 6.69 1.62
N VAL A 290 4.48 7.49 2.51
CA VAL A 290 4.80 7.46 3.95
C VAL A 290 4.27 6.17 4.59
N ILE A 291 3.01 5.82 4.30
CA ILE A 291 2.36 4.62 4.82
C ILE A 291 3.11 3.36 4.40
N ALA A 292 3.45 3.21 3.11
CA ALA A 292 4.23 2.07 2.63
C ALA A 292 5.58 1.96 3.33
N ALA A 293 6.30 3.08 3.48
CA ALA A 293 7.63 3.08 4.08
C ALA A 293 7.60 2.69 5.57
N ILE A 294 6.61 3.17 6.33
CA ILE A 294 6.41 2.78 7.72
C ILE A 294 5.94 1.32 7.80
N PHE A 295 5.03 0.89 6.91
CA PHE A 295 4.48 -0.47 6.93
C PHE A 295 5.56 -1.52 6.72
N ILE A 296 6.45 -1.32 5.74
CA ILE A 296 7.58 -2.21 5.47
C ILE A 296 8.55 -2.20 6.66
N ALA A 297 8.85 -1.02 7.21
CA ALA A 297 9.78 -0.88 8.34
C ALA A 297 9.24 -1.56 9.61
N CYS A 298 7.94 -1.49 9.87
CA CYS A 298 7.32 -1.94 11.13
C CYS A 298 6.60 -3.29 11.00
N GLY A 299 6.80 -4.03 9.91
CA GLY A 299 6.24 -5.38 9.75
C GLY A 299 4.73 -5.44 9.62
N GLN A 300 4.14 -4.36 9.11
CA GLN A 300 2.73 -4.32 8.73
C GLN A 300 2.53 -5.03 7.39
N ASP A 301 1.28 -5.34 7.05
CA ASP A 301 0.97 -5.88 5.72
C ASP A 301 1.05 -4.76 4.68
N ALA A 302 2.09 -4.77 3.84
CA ALA A 302 2.32 -3.73 2.84
C ALA A 302 1.18 -3.63 1.81
N ALA A 303 0.38 -4.68 1.59
CA ALA A 303 -0.76 -4.62 0.68
C ALA A 303 -1.90 -3.75 1.24
N HIS A 304 -1.95 -3.54 2.55
CA HIS A 304 -2.88 -2.59 3.16
C HIS A 304 -2.55 -1.13 2.85
N VAL A 305 -1.46 -0.82 2.13
CA VAL A 305 -1.26 0.54 1.59
C VAL A 305 -2.45 0.98 0.72
N VAL A 306 -3.15 0.06 0.06
CA VAL A 306 -4.31 0.37 -0.79
C VAL A 306 -5.40 1.14 -0.04
N GLU A 307 -5.65 0.77 1.22
CA GLU A 307 -6.67 1.39 2.07
C GLU A 307 -6.05 2.30 3.14
N GLY A 308 -4.92 1.92 3.72
CA GLY A 308 -4.14 2.71 4.68
C GLY A 308 -3.66 4.05 4.13
N SER A 309 -3.57 4.19 2.81
CA SER A 309 -3.22 5.45 2.14
C SER A 309 -4.42 6.27 1.64
N SER A 310 -5.64 5.76 1.80
CA SER A 310 -6.84 6.59 1.65
C SER A 310 -6.76 7.66 2.71
N ALA A 311 -6.64 8.91 2.27
CA ALA A 311 -6.45 10.03 3.18
C ALA A 311 -7.08 11.29 2.60
N ILE A 312 -7.63 12.12 3.49
CA ILE A 312 -8.16 13.43 3.17
C ILE A 312 -7.29 14.47 3.86
N THR A 313 -6.76 15.41 3.08
CA THR A 313 -6.01 16.54 3.59
C THR A 313 -6.82 17.82 3.52
N THR A 314 -6.96 18.51 4.65
CA THR A 314 -7.50 19.89 4.68
C THR A 314 -6.41 20.87 5.06
N VAL A 315 -6.56 22.09 4.55
CA VAL A 315 -5.75 23.25 4.90
C VAL A 315 -6.72 24.40 5.04
N ASP A 316 -6.95 24.82 6.27
CA ASP A 316 -7.90 25.87 6.62
C ASP A 316 -7.14 27.13 6.99
N ARG A 317 -7.56 28.29 6.47
CA ARG A 317 -7.00 29.57 6.87
C ARG A 317 -7.45 29.88 8.30
N VAL A 318 -6.51 30.29 9.13
CA VAL A 318 -6.76 30.74 10.49
C VAL A 318 -6.02 32.06 10.71
N ASP A 319 -6.36 32.76 11.78
CA ASP A 319 -5.65 33.99 12.13
C ASP A 319 -4.14 33.72 12.30
N GLY A 320 -3.33 34.55 11.66
CA GLY A 320 -1.87 34.44 11.61
C GLY A 320 -1.29 33.17 10.99
N GLY A 321 -2.06 32.38 10.21
CA GLY A 321 -1.51 31.16 9.59
C GLY A 321 -2.50 30.20 8.93
N VAL A 322 -2.24 28.91 9.09
CA VAL A 322 -3.10 27.80 8.60
C VAL A 322 -3.24 26.70 9.66
N TYR A 323 -4.35 25.99 9.60
CA TYR A 323 -4.52 24.69 10.25
C TYR A 323 -4.46 23.60 9.19
N VAL A 324 -3.51 22.68 9.31
CA VAL A 324 -3.34 21.56 8.37
C VAL A 324 -3.78 20.29 9.06
N SER A 325 -4.64 19.52 8.41
CA SER A 325 -5.08 18.22 8.92
C SER A 325 -4.92 17.10 7.90
N VAL A 326 -4.76 15.88 8.40
CA VAL A 326 -4.89 14.65 7.63
C VAL A 326 -5.85 13.71 8.36
N THR A 327 -6.79 13.16 7.62
CA THR A 327 -7.70 12.10 8.09
C THR A 327 -7.40 10.82 7.34
N LEU A 328 -7.11 9.75 8.07
CA LEU A 328 -6.93 8.39 7.58
C LEU A 328 -8.17 7.58 8.00
N PRO A 329 -9.21 7.45 7.16
CA PRO A 329 -10.43 6.74 7.52
C PRO A 329 -10.24 5.24 7.75
N SER A 330 -9.27 4.64 7.06
CA SER A 330 -9.05 3.20 7.08
C SER A 330 -7.58 2.85 7.20
N LEU A 331 -7.06 2.79 8.43
CA LEU A 331 -5.67 2.43 8.72
C LEU A 331 -5.58 1.08 9.44
N PRO A 332 -5.44 -0.04 8.71
CA PRO A 332 -5.18 -1.36 9.28
C PRO A 332 -3.73 -1.44 9.78
N VAL A 333 -3.53 -1.42 11.08
CA VAL A 333 -2.21 -1.55 11.72
C VAL A 333 -2.30 -2.44 12.95
N GLY A 334 -1.17 -3.05 13.32
CA GLY A 334 -1.02 -3.81 14.54
C GLY A 334 0.43 -3.87 15.00
N THR A 335 0.64 -4.17 16.27
CA THR A 335 1.97 -4.26 16.91
C THR A 335 2.29 -5.69 17.36
N VAL A 336 1.33 -6.61 17.23
CA VAL A 336 1.48 -8.07 17.40
C VAL A 336 0.99 -8.83 16.18
N GLY A 337 1.58 -10.00 15.95
CA GLY A 337 1.22 -10.90 14.84
C GLY A 337 1.82 -10.50 13.49
N GLY A 338 1.65 -11.36 12.48
CA GLY A 338 2.16 -11.11 11.13
C GLY A 338 3.67 -10.83 11.11
N GLY A 339 4.07 -9.77 10.39
CA GLY A 339 5.46 -9.37 10.24
C GLY A 339 6.06 -8.62 11.43
N THR A 340 5.26 -8.23 12.44
CA THR A 340 5.71 -7.30 13.50
C THR A 340 6.79 -7.86 14.42
N GLY A 341 6.96 -9.17 14.43
CA GLY A 341 8.01 -9.81 15.22
C GLY A 341 9.16 -10.40 14.40
N VAL A 342 9.23 -10.13 13.09
CA VAL A 342 10.50 -10.31 12.37
C VAL A 342 11.50 -9.33 12.95
N ASP A 343 12.75 -9.75 13.14
CA ASP A 343 13.70 -9.09 14.05
C ASP A 343 13.88 -7.59 13.75
N THR A 344 14.15 -7.22 12.49
CA THR A 344 14.35 -5.81 12.11
C THR A 344 13.08 -4.97 12.21
N GLN A 345 11.91 -5.57 11.93
CA GLN A 345 10.61 -4.91 12.09
C GLN A 345 10.25 -4.69 13.55
N ARG A 346 10.59 -5.65 14.42
CA ARG A 346 10.41 -5.54 15.86
C ARG A 346 11.25 -4.42 16.45
N GLU A 347 12.50 -4.29 16.02
CA GLU A 347 13.38 -3.18 16.41
C GLU A 347 12.80 -1.82 15.99
N CYS A 348 12.22 -1.71 14.80
CA CYS A 348 11.56 -0.49 14.34
C CYS A 348 10.35 -0.12 15.22
N LEU A 349 9.52 -1.10 15.60
CA LEU A 349 8.41 -0.87 16.54
C LEU A 349 8.91 -0.52 17.95
N ALA A 350 10.02 -1.11 18.39
CA ALA A 350 10.62 -0.83 19.68
C ALA A 350 11.20 0.59 19.74
N MET A 351 11.79 1.08 18.63
CA MET A 351 12.23 2.46 18.50
C MET A 351 11.09 3.47 18.63
N LEU A 352 9.87 3.07 18.25
CA LEU A 352 8.65 3.87 18.42
C LEU A 352 8.00 3.70 19.80
N GLY A 353 8.50 2.79 20.65
CA GLY A 353 7.94 2.49 21.96
C GLY A 353 6.64 1.67 21.94
N VAL A 354 6.33 1.00 20.83
CA VAL A 354 5.03 0.32 20.62
C VAL A 354 5.18 -1.14 20.17
N ALA A 355 6.33 -1.78 20.42
CA ALA A 355 6.50 -3.20 20.10
C ALA A 355 5.69 -4.09 21.05
N GLY A 356 4.98 -5.08 20.50
CA GLY A 356 4.22 -6.04 21.30
C GLY A 356 2.83 -5.53 21.70
N GLY A 357 2.18 -6.26 22.61
CA GLY A 357 0.88 -5.88 23.17
C GLY A 357 1.03 -4.73 24.17
N GLY A 358 0.07 -3.80 24.16
CA GLY A 358 0.03 -2.69 25.10
C GLY A 358 -0.72 -3.02 26.38
N ASP A 359 -0.53 -2.17 27.38
CA ASP A 359 -1.30 -2.17 28.63
C ASP A 359 -1.97 -0.79 28.81
N PRO A 360 -3.31 -0.70 28.72
CA PRO A 360 -4.26 -1.79 28.48
C PRO A 360 -4.18 -2.36 27.04
N PRO A 361 -4.71 -3.58 26.79
CA PRO A 361 -4.73 -4.17 25.45
C PRO A 361 -5.28 -3.23 24.37
N GLY A 362 -4.55 -3.11 23.27
CA GLY A 362 -4.84 -2.20 22.16
C GLY A 362 -4.13 -0.85 22.25
N ALA A 363 -3.54 -0.50 23.40
CA ALA A 363 -2.86 0.79 23.57
C ALA A 363 -1.68 0.98 22.61
N HIS A 364 -0.90 -0.06 22.32
CA HIS A 364 0.25 0.06 21.43
C HIS A 364 -0.16 0.21 19.96
N ALA A 365 -1.16 -0.55 19.49
CA ALA A 365 -1.67 -0.36 18.12
C ALA A 365 -2.33 1.01 17.93
N LYS A 366 -3.01 1.54 18.95
CA LYS A 366 -3.58 2.89 18.94
C LYS A 366 -2.48 3.96 18.93
N ALA A 367 -1.49 3.86 19.81
CA ALA A 367 -0.32 4.75 19.81
C ALA A 367 0.43 4.73 18.47
N PHE A 368 0.63 3.53 17.88
CA PHE A 368 1.25 3.39 16.58
C PHE A 368 0.44 4.08 15.47
N ALA A 369 -0.90 3.94 15.49
CA ALA A 369 -1.79 4.61 14.53
C ALA A 369 -1.70 6.15 14.64
N GLU A 370 -1.60 6.68 15.86
CA GLU A 370 -1.43 8.12 16.09
C GLU A 370 -0.08 8.63 15.55
N ILE A 371 1.00 7.89 15.80
CA ILE A 371 2.34 8.19 15.26
C ILE A 371 2.34 8.19 13.73
N VAL A 372 1.71 7.18 13.12
CA VAL A 372 1.58 7.08 11.65
C VAL A 372 0.81 8.28 11.08
N ALA A 373 -0.31 8.66 11.70
CA ALA A 373 -1.11 9.80 11.25
C ALA A 373 -0.36 11.15 11.38
N ALA A 374 0.36 11.37 12.49
CA ALA A 374 1.23 12.54 12.64
C ALA A 374 2.37 12.56 11.58
N GLY A 375 2.92 11.39 11.24
CA GLY A 375 3.83 11.20 10.11
C GLY A 375 3.19 11.44 8.74
N GLY A 376 1.86 11.37 8.64
CA GLY A 376 1.09 11.61 7.42
C GLY A 376 0.75 13.08 7.15
N VAL A 377 0.91 13.97 8.14
CA VAL A 377 0.55 15.40 7.98
C VAL A 377 1.31 16.00 6.79
N PRO A 378 0.60 16.62 5.82
CA PRO A 378 1.13 17.02 4.54
C PRO A 378 2.30 17.98 4.62
N ARG A 379 3.18 17.87 3.62
CA ARG A 379 4.44 18.58 3.52
C ARG A 379 4.59 19.05 2.09
N ARG A 380 5.24 20.18 1.87
CA ARG A 380 5.63 20.55 0.50
C ARG A 380 6.70 19.58 0.01
N ARG A 381 6.46 18.85 -1.09
CA ARG A 381 7.54 18.25 -1.89
C ARG A 381 8.28 19.40 -2.56
N THR A 382 9.35 19.91 -1.94
CA THR A 382 10.24 20.84 -2.65
C THR A 382 10.89 20.06 -3.78
N LEU A 383 10.40 20.21 -5.01
CA LEU A 383 11.26 20.01 -6.16
C LEU A 383 12.47 20.94 -5.96
N PRO A 384 13.71 20.48 -6.21
CA PRO A 384 14.88 21.35 -6.09
C PRO A 384 14.67 22.60 -6.95
N PRO A 385 15.18 23.78 -6.52
CA PRO A 385 15.08 24.99 -7.33
C PRO A 385 15.65 24.68 -8.72
N ARG A 386 14.83 24.88 -9.75
CA ARG A 386 15.30 24.79 -11.15
C ARG A 386 16.39 25.86 -11.30
N ARG A 387 17.65 25.45 -11.44
CA ARG A 387 18.68 26.34 -11.97
C ARG A 387 18.22 26.82 -13.35
N PRO A 388 18.37 28.11 -13.70
CA PRO A 388 18.07 28.57 -15.06
C PRO A 388 18.90 27.74 -16.04
N ARG A 389 18.23 27.02 -16.94
CA ARG A 389 18.91 26.37 -18.06
C ARG A 389 19.33 27.47 -19.02
N GLY A 390 20.63 27.56 -19.30
CA GLY A 390 21.12 28.30 -20.47
C GLY A 390 20.47 27.79 -21.76
N PRO A 391 20.60 28.53 -22.88
CA PRO A 391 19.95 28.18 -24.14
C PRO A 391 20.32 26.76 -24.58
N ALA A 392 19.34 26.03 -25.10
CA ALA A 392 19.53 24.67 -25.60
C ALA A 392 20.51 24.67 -26.79
N PRO A 393 21.46 23.72 -26.87
CA PRO A 393 22.28 23.57 -28.07
C PRO A 393 21.39 23.10 -29.23
N GLY A 394 21.58 23.72 -30.40
CA GLY A 394 20.87 23.39 -31.63
C GLY A 394 21.14 21.96 -32.13
N PRO A 395 20.34 21.46 -33.08
CA PRO A 395 20.41 20.08 -33.53
C PRO A 395 21.73 19.81 -34.27
N CYS A 396 22.54 18.89 -33.72
CA CYS A 396 23.70 18.34 -34.42
C CYS A 396 23.24 17.55 -35.66
N ALA A 397 23.69 18.00 -36.84
CA ALA A 397 23.62 17.25 -38.07
C ALA A 397 24.44 15.95 -37.95
N GLN A 398 23.82 14.82 -38.28
CA GLN A 398 24.51 13.54 -38.42
C GLN A 398 25.12 13.46 -39.82
N GLY A 399 26.45 13.53 -39.91
CA GLY A 399 27.21 13.14 -41.11
C GLY A 399 27.52 11.63 -41.12
N PRO A 400 27.76 11.02 -42.29
CA PRO A 400 27.90 9.57 -42.41
C PRO A 400 29.26 9.08 -41.87
N ARG A 401 29.27 7.91 -41.23
CA ARG A 401 30.49 7.21 -40.80
C ARG A 401 31.10 6.41 -41.97
N PRO A 402 32.42 6.45 -42.20
CA PRO A 402 33.07 5.57 -43.17
C PRO A 402 33.31 4.17 -42.57
N GLY A 403 33.19 3.16 -43.43
CA GLY A 403 33.38 1.75 -43.11
C GLY A 403 34.84 1.40 -42.80
N ILE A 404 35.02 0.37 -41.96
CA ILE A 404 36.34 -0.18 -41.63
C ILE A 404 36.40 -1.62 -42.13
N THR A 405 37.30 -1.84 -43.08
CA THR A 405 37.77 -3.14 -43.57
C THR A 405 38.77 -3.78 -42.58
N ARG A 406 38.68 -5.10 -42.45
CA ARG A 406 39.59 -5.97 -41.68
C ARG A 406 41.02 -5.96 -42.21
N ARG A 407 42.02 -6.03 -41.31
CA ARG A 407 43.26 -6.82 -41.47
C ARG A 407 43.89 -7.11 -40.11
N ALA A 408 44.64 -8.21 -40.06
CA ALA A 408 45.10 -8.94 -38.89
C ALA A 408 46.61 -8.80 -38.64
N ALA A 409 47.01 -9.33 -37.46
CA ALA A 409 48.32 -9.87 -37.07
C ALA A 409 49.40 -8.93 -36.49
N GLY A 410 50.06 -9.42 -35.42
CA GLY A 410 51.49 -9.16 -35.16
C GLY A 410 51.89 -8.68 -33.76
N SER A 411 52.21 -9.61 -32.86
CA SER A 411 53.34 -9.67 -31.91
C SER A 411 54.10 -8.40 -31.43
N GLY A 412 54.43 -8.33 -30.13
CA GLY A 412 55.64 -7.64 -29.64
C GLY A 412 55.60 -7.11 -28.18
N GLN A 413 56.42 -7.72 -27.31
CA GLN A 413 57.06 -7.18 -26.08
C GLN A 413 57.69 -5.78 -26.31
N GLU A 414 58.05 -4.88 -25.38
CA GLU A 414 58.35 -4.87 -23.94
C GLU A 414 58.55 -3.37 -23.48
N ILE A 415 58.37 -3.12 -22.17
CA ILE A 415 59.15 -2.24 -21.25
C ILE A 415 59.12 -0.67 -21.27
N ALA A 416 58.82 -0.17 -20.05
CA ALA A 416 59.24 1.05 -19.31
C ALA A 416 58.79 2.48 -19.67
N GLY A 417 58.36 3.23 -18.63
CA GLY A 417 58.38 4.70 -18.64
C GLY A 417 57.47 5.42 -17.63
N ALA A 418 57.94 5.54 -16.39
CA ALA A 418 57.74 6.62 -15.40
C ALA A 418 56.44 7.49 -15.35
N THR A 419 55.69 7.28 -14.27
CA THR A 419 55.29 8.22 -13.18
C THR A 419 54.91 9.71 -13.41
N ILE A 420 53.76 10.07 -12.79
CA ILE A 420 53.37 11.33 -12.09
C ILE A 420 52.39 12.31 -12.78
N SER A 421 51.19 12.36 -12.16
CA SER A 421 50.37 13.53 -11.77
C SER A 421 49.11 13.92 -12.57
N CYS A 422 48.01 13.87 -11.80
CA CYS A 422 46.98 14.90 -11.63
C CYS A 422 45.53 14.57 -12.07
N ARG A 423 44.73 14.30 -11.03
CA ARG A 423 43.37 14.79 -10.75
C ARG A 423 42.20 14.31 -11.61
N ARG A 424 41.37 13.49 -10.92
CA ARG A 424 39.90 13.62 -10.76
C ARG A 424 39.12 14.26 -11.91
N ALA A 425 38.32 13.45 -12.60
CA ALA A 425 36.85 13.51 -12.55
C ALA A 425 36.24 12.63 -13.66
N ARG A 426 35.30 11.76 -13.30
CA ARG A 426 33.94 11.70 -13.91
C ARG A 426 33.14 10.56 -13.29
N ARG A 427 32.08 10.93 -12.55
CA ARG A 427 30.98 10.03 -12.17
C ARG A 427 30.16 9.66 -13.42
N PRO A 428 29.55 8.47 -13.48
CA PRO A 428 28.72 8.06 -14.61
C PRO A 428 27.36 8.78 -14.60
N ARG A 429 26.83 8.92 -15.83
CA ARG A 429 25.66 9.72 -16.23
C ARG A 429 24.37 9.14 -15.65
N LYS A 430 23.45 10.02 -15.23
CA LYS A 430 22.12 9.65 -14.73
C LYS A 430 21.16 9.33 -15.87
N PHE A 431 20.40 8.28 -15.66
CA PHE A 431 19.23 7.83 -16.43
C PHE A 431 18.11 8.88 -16.44
N ASP A 432 17.52 9.07 -17.61
CA ASP A 432 16.32 9.86 -17.85
C ASP A 432 15.07 9.07 -17.41
N ILE A 433 14.20 9.70 -16.62
CA ILE A 433 12.81 9.24 -16.41
C ILE A 433 11.88 10.43 -16.62
N TRP A 434 10.87 10.19 -17.44
CA TRP A 434 9.90 11.14 -17.98
C TRP A 434 8.68 11.24 -17.05
N ALA A 435 8.38 12.44 -16.54
CA ALA A 435 7.04 12.82 -16.07
C ALA A 435 6.94 14.35 -15.88
N LEU A 436 5.98 14.95 -16.57
CA LEU A 436 5.43 16.31 -16.38
C LEU A 436 6.41 17.51 -16.50
N LYS A 437 6.66 17.90 -17.75
CA LYS A 437 6.99 19.29 -18.12
C LYS A 437 5.76 19.96 -18.73
N SER A 438 5.02 20.72 -17.94
CA SER A 438 4.30 21.90 -18.42
C SER A 438 4.00 22.82 -17.24
N LEU A 439 3.93 24.12 -17.52
CA LEU A 439 3.56 25.26 -16.64
C LEU A 439 4.72 26.07 -16.05
N SER A 440 5.15 27.06 -16.84
CA SER A 440 5.56 28.43 -16.47
C SER A 440 5.74 29.17 -17.81
N ARG A 441 5.14 30.31 -18.18
CA ARG A 441 4.76 31.56 -17.49
C ARG A 441 3.82 32.38 -18.43
N PRO A 442 3.25 33.52 -17.99
CA PRO A 442 2.28 34.29 -18.78
C PRO A 442 2.99 35.18 -19.81
N SER A 443 2.50 35.19 -21.05
CA SER A 443 2.83 36.20 -22.05
C SER A 443 1.56 36.60 -22.79
N ARG A 444 1.33 37.91 -22.83
CA ARG A 444 0.24 38.59 -23.52
C ARG A 444 0.14 38.10 -24.97
N LEU A 445 -0.96 37.47 -25.34
CA LEU A 445 -1.36 37.35 -26.74
C LEU A 445 -2.88 37.41 -26.86
N ARG A 446 -3.33 38.24 -27.80
CA ARG A 446 -4.72 38.59 -28.10
C ARG A 446 -5.52 37.32 -28.43
N VAL A 447 -6.66 37.16 -27.77
CA VAL A 447 -7.66 36.14 -28.11
C VAL A 447 -8.43 36.60 -29.35
N ARG A 448 -8.29 35.88 -30.46
CA ARG A 448 -9.31 35.83 -31.52
C ARG A 448 -9.98 34.46 -31.41
N PHE A 449 -11.28 34.48 -31.17
CA PHE A 449 -12.17 33.32 -31.22
C PHE A 449 -12.26 32.80 -32.65
N GLN A 450 -12.13 31.48 -32.84
CA GLN A 450 -12.83 30.75 -33.88
C GLN A 450 -12.93 29.27 -33.51
N TYR A 451 -14.16 28.85 -33.23
CA TYR A 451 -14.63 27.47 -33.11
C TYR A 451 -14.88 26.94 -34.53
N ARG A 452 -14.29 25.81 -34.93
CA ARG A 452 -14.90 24.84 -35.87
C ARG A 452 -14.07 23.55 -36.03
N GLU A 453 -14.77 22.44 -35.81
CA GLU A 453 -14.70 21.13 -36.49
C GLU A 453 -13.39 20.33 -36.52
N ALA A 454 -13.39 19.19 -35.82
CA ALA A 454 -12.67 17.98 -36.20
C ALA A 454 -13.29 16.74 -35.52
N ILE A 455 -14.45 16.29 -36.02
CA ILE A 455 -14.83 14.86 -36.01
C ILE A 455 -14.58 14.41 -37.45
N GLU A 456 -13.65 13.48 -37.62
CA GLU A 456 -13.41 12.60 -38.79
C GLU A 456 -11.92 12.42 -39.06
N SER A 457 -11.39 11.31 -38.56
CA SER A 457 -10.56 10.36 -39.33
C SER A 457 -9.79 9.51 -38.34
N HIS A 458 -10.08 8.22 -38.30
CA HIS A 458 -9.11 7.12 -38.14
C HIS A 458 -9.90 5.80 -38.12
N ALA A 459 -10.41 5.42 -39.30
CA ALA A 459 -10.93 4.09 -39.57
C ALA A 459 -10.48 3.65 -40.97
N LYS A 460 -9.21 3.25 -41.10
CA LYS A 460 -8.69 2.50 -42.25
C LYS A 460 -7.58 1.55 -41.80
N SER A 461 -7.95 0.35 -41.36
CA SER A 461 -7.20 -0.89 -41.59
C SER A 461 -7.99 -2.06 -41.03
N ALA A 462 -8.71 -2.77 -41.91
CA ALA A 462 -9.03 -4.21 -41.84
C ALA A 462 -10.18 -4.51 -42.81
N LYS A 463 -9.86 -4.68 -44.09
CA LYS A 463 -10.69 -5.46 -45.03
C LYS A 463 -9.99 -6.81 -45.23
N SER A 464 -10.58 -7.88 -44.71
CA SER A 464 -10.90 -9.10 -45.49
C SER A 464 -11.30 -10.24 -44.55
N ARG A 465 -12.61 -10.51 -44.49
CA ARG A 465 -13.23 -11.80 -44.81
C ARG A 465 -14.74 -11.65 -44.61
N ARG A 466 -15.47 -11.79 -45.72
CA ARG A 466 -16.93 -11.94 -45.74
C ARG A 466 -17.27 -13.34 -45.22
N MET A 467 -18.28 -13.43 -44.37
CA MET A 467 -19.37 -14.38 -44.58
C MET A 467 -20.62 -13.86 -43.87
N CYS A 468 -21.70 -13.79 -44.65
CA CYS A 468 -23.04 -13.43 -44.23
C CYS A 468 -23.58 -14.45 -43.20
N ILE A 469 -24.47 -14.02 -42.31
CA ILE A 469 -25.85 -14.53 -42.19
C ILE A 469 -26.65 -13.67 -41.20
N SER A 470 -27.87 -13.36 -41.64
CA SER A 470 -29.07 -12.74 -41.08
C SER A 470 -29.45 -13.21 -39.65
N SER A 471 -29.74 -12.31 -38.70
CA SER A 471 -31.03 -11.68 -38.36
C SER A 471 -32.01 -12.52 -37.51
N GLN A 472 -32.35 -11.94 -36.36
CA GLN A 472 -33.52 -12.14 -35.47
C GLN A 472 -33.48 -13.25 -34.38
N PRO A 473 -34.01 -12.96 -33.17
CA PRO A 473 -34.01 -13.85 -32.01
C PRO A 473 -35.36 -14.57 -31.81
N GLU A 474 -35.33 -15.79 -31.28
CA GLU A 474 -36.53 -16.49 -30.78
C GLU A 474 -36.20 -17.24 -29.47
N PRO A 475 -37.20 -17.43 -28.57
CA PRO A 475 -37.00 -17.80 -27.18
C PRO A 475 -37.22 -19.30 -26.93
N PHE A 476 -36.44 -19.92 -26.03
CA PHE A 476 -36.66 -21.32 -25.64
C PHE A 476 -37.23 -21.45 -24.22
N LEU A 477 -38.49 -21.92 -24.18
CA LEU A 477 -39.23 -22.45 -23.02
C LEU A 477 -39.69 -23.87 -23.40
N ARG A 478 -39.81 -24.75 -22.40
CA ARG A 478 -40.29 -26.17 -22.39
C ARG A 478 -39.21 -27.22 -22.67
N ALA A 479 -39.22 -28.42 -22.10
CA ALA A 479 -39.93 -29.03 -20.97
C ALA A 479 -39.20 -30.36 -20.65
N LEU A 480 -39.14 -30.74 -19.37
CA LEU A 480 -38.69 -32.06 -18.92
C LEU A 480 -39.86 -33.05 -18.92
N PRO A 481 -39.68 -34.32 -19.34
CA PRO A 481 -40.63 -35.37 -19.05
C PRO A 481 -40.24 -36.15 -17.79
N ARG A 482 -41.23 -36.34 -16.90
CA ARG A 482 -41.26 -37.44 -15.92
C ARG A 482 -41.82 -38.69 -16.61
N LYS A 483 -41.23 -39.86 -16.38
CA LYS A 483 -41.87 -40.99 -15.65
C LYS A 483 -41.00 -42.25 -15.66
N HIS A 484 -41.20 -43.01 -14.58
CA HIS A 484 -40.75 -44.37 -14.30
C HIS A 484 -41.27 -45.42 -15.29
N ALA A 485 -40.57 -46.57 -15.24
CA ALA A 485 -40.78 -47.87 -15.88
C ALA A 485 -40.14 -48.02 -17.26
#